data_AF-A0A2N2NFI6-F1
#
_entry.id   AF-A0A2N2NFI6-F1
#
_cell.length_a   1.000
_cell.length_b   1.000
_cell.length_c   1.000
_cell.angle_alpha   90.00
_cell.angle_beta   90.00
_cell.angle_gamma   90.00
#
_symmetry.space_group_name_H-M   'P 1'
#
loop_
_entity.id
_entity.type
_entity.pdbx_description
1 polymer ?
#
loop_
_entity_poly.entity_id
_entity_poly.type
_entity_poly.pdbx_seq_one_letter_code
_entity_poly.pdbx_strand_id
1 'polypeptide(L)'
;MIPRKIETVIYQRLTTFHKAIILLGARQVGKTTLLLKLQKRLEEEEGKTVRFLNCDFEEERQAINTTSRTMLDRLVVGVDAIFIDEVQRLNSPGLTLKILVDLYAQLMILVTGSSSYELRNQLNDALTGR
;
A
#
# COMPACT_ATOMS: atom_id res chain seq x y z
N MET A 1 10.63 -21.51 7.16
CA MET A 1 10.22 -20.10 7.40
C MET A 1 8.92 -20.13 8.19
N ILE A 2 8.83 -19.51 9.37
CA ILE A 2 7.62 -19.60 10.22
C ILE A 2 6.45 -18.87 9.55
N PRO A 3 5.32 -19.53 9.27
CA PRO A 3 4.14 -18.86 8.68
C PRO A 3 3.57 -17.83 9.66
N ARG A 4 3.40 -16.60 9.20
CA ARG A 4 2.89 -15.51 10.03
C ARG A 4 1.37 -15.57 10.08
N LYS A 5 0.80 -15.70 11.29
CA LYS A 5 -0.67 -15.68 11.49
C LYS A 5 -1.36 -14.43 10.89
N ILE A 6 -0.64 -13.30 10.81
CA ILE A 6 -1.19 -12.05 10.26
C ILE A 6 -1.34 -12.08 8.73
N GLU A 7 -0.63 -12.96 8.04
CA GLU A 7 -0.65 -13.07 6.58
C GLU A 7 -2.06 -13.42 6.07
N THR A 8 -2.69 -14.43 6.68
CA THR A 8 -4.07 -14.84 6.37
C THR A 8 -5.07 -13.72 6.62
N VAL A 9 -4.90 -12.96 7.70
CA VAL A 9 -5.80 -11.85 8.07
C VAL A 9 -5.68 -10.69 7.09
N ILE A 10 -4.45 -10.32 6.71
CA ILE A 10 -4.20 -9.24 5.73
C ILE A 10 -4.77 -9.64 4.37
N TYR A 11 -4.50 -10.87 3.93
CA TYR A 11 -4.99 -11.38 2.66
C TYR A 11 -6.52 -11.37 2.60
N GLN A 12 -7.20 -11.91 3.62
CA GLN A 12 -8.67 -11.88 3.67
C GLN A 12 -9.23 -10.45 3.65
N ARG A 13 -8.61 -9.52 4.38
CA ARG A 13 -9.08 -8.13 4.38
C ARG A 13 -8.86 -7.44 3.04
N LEU A 14 -7.74 -7.68 2.36
CA LEU A 14 -7.47 -7.10 1.03
C LEU A 14 -8.50 -7.57 0.00
N THR A 15 -8.89 -8.83 0.06
CA THR A 15 -9.82 -9.43 -0.91
C THR A 15 -11.28 -9.20 -0.56
N THR A 16 -11.61 -8.90 0.69
CA THR A 16 -12.99 -8.68 1.15
C THR A 16 -13.36 -7.19 1.24
N PHE A 17 -12.40 -6.34 1.59
CA PHE A 17 -12.61 -4.91 1.75
C PHE A 17 -11.69 -4.18 0.77
N HIS A 18 -12.28 -3.44 -0.17
CA HIS A 18 -11.55 -2.50 -1.03
C HIS A 18 -11.13 -1.24 -0.26
N LYS A 19 -10.51 -1.45 0.91
CA LYS A 19 -9.97 -0.40 1.78
C LYS A 19 -8.45 -0.54 1.78
N ALA A 20 -7.75 0.58 1.88
CA ALA A 20 -6.30 0.55 2.07
C ALA A 20 -5.94 -0.13 3.40
N ILE A 21 -5.03 -1.11 3.35
CA ILE A 21 -4.47 -1.75 4.54
C ILE A 21 -3.10 -1.17 4.83
N ILE A 22 -2.87 -0.79 6.08
CA ILE A 22 -1.64 -0.15 6.54
C ILE A 22 -0.96 -1.08 7.55
N LEU A 23 0.22 -1.58 7.19
CA LEU A 23 1.05 -2.43 8.04
C LEU A 23 2.13 -1.60 8.72
N LEU A 24 1.95 -1.37 10.02
CA LEU A 24 2.88 -0.61 10.84
C LEU A 24 3.80 -1.56 11.63
N GLY A 25 5.07 -1.21 11.75
CA GLY A 25 6.01 -1.94 12.61
C GLY A 25 7.44 -1.44 12.47
N ALA A 26 8.28 -1.72 13.47
CA ALA A 26 9.67 -1.28 13.49
C ALA A 26 10.47 -1.68 12.23
N ARG A 27 11.63 -1.04 12.01
CA ARG A 27 12.54 -1.46 10.93
C ARG A 27 13.00 -2.91 11.14
N GLN A 28 13.31 -3.62 10.05
CA GLN A 28 13.84 -5.00 10.05
C GLN A 28 12.91 -6.09 10.63
N VAL A 29 11.63 -5.79 10.86
CA VAL A 29 10.63 -6.81 11.27
C VAL A 29 10.06 -7.59 10.07
N GLY A 30 10.63 -7.46 8.87
CA GLY A 30 10.22 -8.19 7.66
C GLY A 30 8.90 -7.74 7.05
N LYS A 31 8.60 -6.43 7.03
CA LYS A 31 7.40 -5.87 6.37
C LYS A 31 7.50 -6.01 4.85
N THR A 32 8.61 -5.57 4.26
CA THR A 32 8.94 -5.76 2.84
C THR A 32 8.84 -7.23 2.42
N THR A 33 9.38 -8.13 3.23
CA THR A 33 9.29 -9.59 2.98
C THR A 33 7.84 -10.08 2.95
N LEU A 34 6.95 -9.49 3.77
CA LEU A 34 5.53 -9.84 3.75
C LEU A 34 4.83 -9.31 2.50
N LEU A 35 5.12 -8.08 2.07
CA LEU A 35 4.59 -7.52 0.82
C LEU A 35 4.98 -8.41 -0.37
N LEU A 36 6.26 -8.75 -0.51
CA LEU A 36 6.76 -9.57 -1.63
C LEU A 36 6.10 -10.96 -1.67
N LYS A 37 5.85 -11.57 -0.50
CA LYS A 37 5.11 -12.83 -0.42
C LYS A 37 3.67 -12.70 -0.87
N LEU A 38 2.98 -11.66 -0.41
CA LEU A 38 1.60 -11.39 -0.81
C LEU A 38 1.51 -11.06 -2.30
N GLN A 39 2.49 -10.34 -2.85
CA GLN A 39 2.57 -10.03 -4.28
C GLN A 39 2.67 -11.32 -5.06
N LYS A 40 3.66 -12.16 -4.74
CA LYS A 40 3.86 -13.45 -5.38
C LYS A 40 2.60 -14.31 -5.35
N ARG A 41 1.91 -14.32 -4.21
CA ARG A 41 0.64 -15.03 -4.06
C ARG A 41 -0.45 -14.51 -4.99
N LEU A 42 -0.65 -13.19 -5.07
CA LEU A 42 -1.65 -12.58 -5.96
C LEU A 42 -1.33 -12.83 -7.43
N GLU A 43 -0.06 -12.75 -7.82
CA GLU A 43 0.39 -12.94 -9.20
C GLU A 43 0.32 -14.43 -9.62
N GLU A 44 0.82 -15.34 -8.80
CA GLU A 44 0.94 -16.76 -9.15
C GLU A 44 -0.33 -17.57 -8.90
N GLU A 45 -1.05 -17.32 -7.80
CA GLU A 45 -2.24 -18.10 -7.44
C GLU A 45 -3.53 -17.53 -8.02
N GLU A 46 -3.60 -16.20 -8.22
CA GLU A 46 -4.82 -15.51 -8.65
C GLU A 46 -4.70 -14.83 -10.02
N GLY A 47 -3.52 -14.80 -10.63
CA GLY A 47 -3.28 -14.18 -11.94
C GLY A 47 -3.46 -12.65 -11.94
N LYS A 48 -3.33 -12.01 -10.77
CA LYS A 48 -3.51 -10.56 -10.60
C LYS A 48 -2.23 -9.81 -10.87
N THR A 49 -2.36 -8.59 -11.38
CA THR A 49 -1.23 -7.69 -11.63
C THR A 49 -0.99 -6.81 -10.40
N VAL A 50 0.22 -6.87 -9.84
CA VAL A 50 0.59 -6.08 -8.66
C VAL A 50 1.65 -5.04 -9.04
N ARG A 51 1.39 -3.77 -8.71
CA ARG A 51 2.40 -2.70 -8.76
C ARG A 51 3.05 -2.57 -7.39
N PHE A 52 4.33 -2.90 -7.30
CA PHE A 52 5.12 -2.66 -6.08
C PHE A 52 5.92 -1.36 -6.20
N LEU A 53 5.89 -0.54 -5.15
CA LEU A 53 6.66 0.70 -5.00
C LEU A 53 7.36 0.70 -3.64
N ASN A 54 8.66 0.88 -3.63
CA ASN A 54 9.51 1.14 -2.49
C ASN A 54 9.88 2.63 -2.43
N CYS A 55 9.25 3.34 -1.49
CA CYS A 55 9.43 4.78 -1.37
C CYS A 55 10.77 5.21 -0.76
N ASP A 56 11.70 4.30 -0.46
CA ASP A 56 13.10 4.68 -0.21
C ASP A 56 13.80 5.12 -1.53
N PHE A 57 13.38 4.60 -2.70
CA PHE A 57 13.89 5.05 -4.00
C PHE A 57 13.16 6.31 -4.49
N GLU A 58 13.93 7.29 -4.98
CA GLU A 58 13.39 8.60 -5.42
C GLU A 58 12.43 8.46 -6.59
N GLU A 59 12.77 7.67 -7.60
CA GLU A 59 11.96 7.50 -8.81
C GLU A 59 10.56 6.94 -8.49
N GLU A 60 10.51 5.93 -7.63
CA GLU A 60 9.27 5.28 -7.19
C GLU A 60 8.47 6.19 -6.27
N ARG A 61 9.15 6.95 -5.41
CA ARG A 61 8.52 8.00 -4.60
C ARG A 61 7.90 9.08 -5.50
N GLN A 62 8.60 9.58 -6.51
CA GLN A 62 8.07 10.61 -7.42
C GLN A 62 6.86 10.12 -8.24
N ALA A 63 6.84 8.84 -8.61
CA ALA A 63 5.73 8.25 -9.35
C ALA A 63 4.38 8.36 -8.61
N ILE A 64 4.41 8.33 -7.27
CA ILE A 64 3.21 8.30 -6.43
C ILE A 64 2.99 9.57 -5.59
N ASN A 65 4.04 10.36 -5.36
CA ASN A 65 3.99 11.61 -4.59
C ASN A 65 3.40 12.76 -5.44
N THR A 66 2.15 12.59 -5.87
CA THR A 66 1.44 13.52 -6.75
C THR A 66 -0.06 13.52 -6.47
N THR A 67 -0.71 14.63 -6.78
CA THR A 67 -2.19 14.76 -6.81
C THR A 67 -2.74 14.76 -8.24
N SER A 68 -1.87 14.62 -9.24
CA SER A 68 -2.25 14.58 -10.65
C SER A 68 -2.98 13.28 -10.97
N ARG A 69 -4.27 13.38 -11.29
CA ARG A 69 -5.09 12.24 -11.70
C ARG A 69 -4.47 11.49 -12.88
N THR A 70 -3.99 12.18 -13.91
CA THR A 70 -3.35 11.56 -15.08
C THR A 70 -2.13 10.71 -14.71
N MET A 71 -1.33 11.14 -13.74
CA MET A 71 -0.18 10.38 -13.27
C MET A 71 -0.61 9.14 -12.48
N LEU A 72 -1.61 9.30 -11.61
CA LEU A 72 -2.17 8.19 -10.84
C LEU A 72 -2.88 7.17 -11.74
N ASP A 73 -3.61 7.61 -12.76
CA ASP A 73 -4.28 6.73 -13.74
C ASP A 73 -3.22 5.85 -14.44
N ARG A 74 -2.10 6.45 -14.88
CA ARG A 74 -0.98 5.71 -15.49
C ARG A 74 -0.32 4.74 -14.52
N LEU A 75 -0.31 5.06 -13.23
CA LEU A 75 0.27 4.20 -12.20
C LEU A 75 -0.55 2.94 -11.96
N VAL A 76 -1.88 3.04 -12.07
CA VAL A 76 -2.83 1.97 -11.72
C VAL A 76 -3.47 1.28 -12.92
N VAL A 77 -3.25 1.76 -14.15
CA VAL A 77 -3.84 1.16 -15.36
C VAL A 77 -3.41 -0.30 -15.52
N GLY A 78 -4.40 -1.20 -15.62
CA GLY A 78 -4.16 -2.64 -15.75
C GLY A 78 -3.59 -3.30 -14.49
N VAL A 79 -3.68 -2.64 -13.33
CA VAL A 79 -3.16 -3.14 -12.06
C VAL A 79 -4.31 -3.45 -11.11
N ASP A 80 -4.31 -4.63 -10.50
CA ASP A 80 -5.31 -5.07 -9.53
C ASP A 80 -4.94 -4.67 -8.09
N ALA A 81 -3.65 -4.56 -7.79
CA ALA A 81 -3.15 -4.16 -6.49
C ALA A 81 -1.95 -3.20 -6.56
N ILE A 82 -1.88 -2.24 -5.65
CA ILE A 82 -0.71 -1.39 -5.45
C ILE A 82 -0.14 -1.57 -4.03
N PHE A 83 1.12 -1.98 -3.97
CA PHE A 83 1.86 -2.23 -2.74
C PHE A 83 2.91 -1.14 -2.55
N ILE A 84 2.88 -0.43 -1.41
CA ILE A 84 3.72 0.74 -1.16
C ILE A 84 4.53 0.54 0.13
N ASP A 85 5.84 0.34 0.01
CA ASP A 85 6.75 0.15 1.13
C ASP A 85 7.28 1.50 1.65
N GLU A 86 7.41 1.62 2.97
CA GLU A 86 7.93 2.81 3.67
C GLU A 86 7.18 4.12 3.28
N VAL A 87 5.85 4.07 3.29
CA VAL A 87 4.96 5.15 2.82
C VAL A 87 5.14 6.48 3.56
N GLN A 88 5.71 6.49 4.77
CA GLN A 88 6.05 7.73 5.47
C GLN A 88 7.13 8.57 4.78
N ARG A 89 7.78 8.05 3.73
CA ARG A 89 8.71 8.81 2.88
C ARG A 89 8.02 9.78 1.93
N LEU A 90 6.71 9.64 1.70
CA LEU A 90 5.95 10.56 0.87
C LEU A 90 5.78 11.91 1.58
N ASN A 91 5.58 12.99 0.81
CA ASN A 91 5.36 14.32 1.40
C ASN A 91 4.01 14.40 2.13
N SER A 92 3.00 13.70 1.62
CA SER A 92 1.63 13.72 2.16
C SER A 92 0.94 12.36 2.00
N PRO A 93 1.41 11.31 2.69
CA PRO A 93 0.94 9.94 2.48
C PRO A 93 -0.57 9.80 2.70
N GLY A 94 -1.15 10.49 3.68
CA GLY A 94 -2.60 10.45 3.91
C GLY A 94 -3.41 10.98 2.74
N LEU A 95 -3.00 12.10 2.14
CA LEU A 95 -3.68 12.67 0.97
C LEU A 95 -3.57 11.74 -0.24
N THR A 96 -2.38 11.23 -0.52
CA THR A 96 -2.15 10.28 -1.63
C THR A 96 -3.01 9.03 -1.48
N LEU A 97 -3.02 8.41 -0.30
CA LEU A 97 -3.82 7.21 -0.06
C LEU A 97 -5.32 7.49 -0.13
N LYS A 98 -5.77 8.64 0.37
CA LYS A 98 -7.17 9.07 0.22
C LYS A 98 -7.57 9.17 -1.25
N ILE A 99 -6.77 9.85 -2.08
CA ILE A 99 -7.04 9.98 -3.51
C ILE A 99 -7.12 8.61 -4.19
N LEU A 100 -6.20 7.69 -3.87
CA LEU A 100 -6.21 6.34 -4.44
C LEU A 100 -7.48 5.56 -4.05
N VAL A 101 -7.87 5.59 -2.78
CA VAL A 101 -9.09 4.91 -2.30
C VAL A 101 -10.35 5.52 -2.91
N ASP A 102 -10.42 6.85 -3.00
CA ASP A 102 -11.59 7.57 -3.52
C ASP A 102 -11.76 7.38 -5.04
N LEU A 103 -10.66 7.36 -5.80
CA LEU A 103 -10.69 7.22 -7.26
C LEU A 103 -10.76 5.77 -7.74
N TYR A 104 -10.14 4.84 -7.01
CA TYR A 104 -9.96 3.45 -7.46
C TYR A 104 -10.53 2.47 -6.44
N ALA A 105 -11.85 2.49 -6.29
CA ALA A 105 -12.57 1.67 -5.31
C ALA A 105 -12.45 0.15 -5.51
N GLN A 106 -11.85 -0.34 -6.60
CA GLN A 106 -11.56 -1.76 -6.82
C GLN A 106 -10.08 -2.12 -6.63
N LEU A 107 -9.21 -1.12 -6.49
CA LEU A 107 -7.77 -1.31 -6.36
C LEU A 107 -7.45 -1.82 -4.94
N MET A 108 -6.75 -2.94 -4.84
CA MET A 108 -6.24 -3.41 -3.56
C MET A 108 -5.01 -2.59 -3.16
N ILE A 109 -5.09 -1.86 -2.06
CA ILE A 109 -4.00 -1.00 -1.60
C ILE A 109 -3.41 -1.58 -0.31
N LEU A 110 -2.13 -1.95 -0.35
CA LEU A 110 -1.39 -2.39 0.83
C LEU A 110 -0.16 -1.52 1.02
N VAL A 111 -0.01 -0.92 2.19
CA VAL A 111 1.13 -0.05 2.48
C VAL A 111 1.83 -0.46 3.76
N THR A 112 3.12 -0.14 3.86
CA THR A 112 3.89 -0.34 5.10
C THR A 112 4.45 0.98 5.61
N GLY A 113 4.78 1.00 6.90
CA GLY A 113 5.62 2.06 7.43
C GLY A 113 6.27 1.74 8.76
N SER A 114 7.39 2.41 9.01
CA SER A 114 8.24 2.14 10.17
C SER A 114 7.80 2.83 11.47
N SER A 115 7.14 3.98 11.37
CA SER A 115 6.71 4.79 12.51
C SER A 115 5.18 4.82 12.60
N SER A 116 4.62 4.14 13.60
CA SER A 116 3.18 4.17 13.82
C SER A 116 2.68 5.55 14.26
N TYR A 117 3.51 6.34 14.94
CA TYR A 117 3.13 7.67 15.44
C TYR A 117 3.07 8.73 14.33
N GLU A 118 4.13 8.83 13.51
CA GLU A 118 4.18 9.80 12.39
C GLU A 118 3.09 9.49 11.36
N LEU A 119 2.95 8.21 11.00
CA LEU A 119 1.90 7.80 10.06
C LEU A 119 0.51 7.99 10.65
N ARG A 120 0.26 7.65 11.92
CA ARG A 120 -1.05 7.91 12.53
C ARG A 120 -1.42 9.39 12.49
N ASN A 121 -0.49 10.29 12.77
CA ASN A 121 -0.77 11.73 12.68
C ASN A 121 -1.06 12.17 11.23
N GLN A 122 -0.28 11.70 10.25
CA GLN A 122 -0.47 12.06 8.84
C GLN A 122 -1.72 11.41 8.20
N LEU A 123 -2.17 10.27 8.74
CA LEU A 123 -3.30 9.50 8.22
C LEU A 123 -4.62 9.86 8.93
N ASN A 124 -4.59 10.17 10.22
CA ASN A 124 -5.79 10.53 10.98
C ASN A 124 -6.48 11.77 10.40
N ASP A 125 -5.74 12.73 9.87
CA ASP A 125 -6.36 13.93 9.27
C ASP A 125 -7.01 13.67 7.90
N ALA A 126 -6.60 12.63 7.18
CA ALA A 126 -7.06 12.35 5.82
C ALA A 126 -8.07 11.20 5.70
N LEU A 127 -8.02 10.23 6.62
CA LEU A 127 -8.79 8.98 6.56
C LEU A 127 -9.77 8.81 7.73
N THR A 128 -9.93 9.81 8.61
CA THR A 128 -10.98 9.77 9.64
C THR A 128 -12.35 9.91 8.98
N GLY A 129 -13.14 8.84 9.07
CA GLY A 129 -14.55 8.83 8.67
C GLY A 129 -15.03 7.66 7.83
N ARG A 130 -14.19 6.69 7.42
CA ARG A 130 -14.61 5.54 6.58
C ARG A 130 -13.86 4.24 6.83
#